data_AF-A0A2N0KPD6-F1
#
_entry.id   AF-A0A2N0KPD6-F1
#
_cell.length_a   1.000
_cell.length_b   1.000
_cell.length_c   1.000
_cell.angle_alpha   90.00
_cell.angle_beta   90.00
_cell.angle_gamma   90.00
#
_symmetry.space_group_name_H-M   'P 1'
#
loop_
_entity.id
_entity.type
_entity.pdbx_description
1 polymer ?
#
loop_
_entity_poly.entity_id
_entity_poly.type
_entity_poly.pdbx_seq_one_letter_code
_entity_poly.pdbx_strand_id
1 'polypeptide(L)' 'MPSVVLVTERFTTLAKASMRGNGMPDAPMVVLPKTELTEYVEPDVVRSVAKEAVELIIAQLREPE' A
#
# COMPACT_ATOMS: atom_id res chain seq x y z
N MET A 1 -4.86 21.42 14.51
CA MET A 1 -4.34 21.61 13.15
C MET A 1 -5.28 20.93 12.18
N PRO A 2 -5.69 21.55 11.06
CA PRO A 2 -6.35 20.83 10.00
C PRO A 2 -5.37 19.81 9.40
N SER A 3 -5.79 18.55 9.31
CA SER A 3 -5.02 17.45 8.73
C SER A 3 -5.52 17.14 7.33
N VAL A 4 -4.59 16.84 6.42
CA VAL A 4 -4.89 16.44 5.03
C VAL A 4 -4.11 15.18 4.72
N VAL A 5 -4.78 14.19 4.11
CA VAL A 5 -4.17 12.93 3.70
C VAL A 5 -3.78 13.03 2.22
N LEU A 6 -2.49 12.96 1.94
CA LEU A 6 -1.98 12.84 0.57
C LEU A 6 -1.82 11.35 0.25
N VAL A 7 -2.41 10.90 -0.85
CA VAL A 7 -2.38 9.48 -1.22
C VAL A 7 -2.22 9.31 -2.73
N THR A 8 -1.58 8.23 -3.17
CA THR A 8 -1.66 7.81 -4.57
C THR A 8 -2.91 6.96 -4.79
N GLU A 9 -3.41 6.89 -6.04
CA GLU A 9 -4.66 6.21 -6.36
C GLU A 9 -4.78 4.77 -5.79
N ARG A 10 -3.67 4.01 -5.80
CA ARG A 10 -3.64 2.60 -5.37
C ARG A 10 -3.90 2.42 -3.87
N PHE A 11 -3.52 3.39 -3.05
CA PHE A 11 -3.61 3.27 -1.60
C PHE A 11 -4.86 3.91 -1.02
N THR A 12 -5.78 4.42 -1.86
CA THR A 12 -7.02 5.06 -1.39
C THR A 12 -7.82 4.16 -0.44
N THR A 13 -7.94 2.86 -0.72
CA THR A 13 -8.63 1.91 0.17
C THR A 13 -7.91 1.74 1.50
N LEU A 14 -6.59 1.55 1.48
CA LEU A 14 -5.78 1.40 2.69
C LEU A 14 -5.78 2.69 3.52
N ALA A 15 -5.64 3.84 2.87
CA ALA A 15 -5.67 5.15 3.50
C ALA A 15 -7.02 5.39 4.18
N LYS A 16 -8.15 5.07 3.54
CA LYS A 16 -9.48 5.15 4.17
C LYS A 16 -9.60 4.25 5.40
N ALA A 17 -9.07 3.03 5.33
CA ALA A 17 -9.08 2.11 6.48
C ALA A 17 -8.21 2.66 7.63
N SER A 18 -7.01 3.17 7.31
CA SER A 18 -6.09 3.79 8.26
C SER A 18 -6.69 5.06 8.90
N MET A 19 -7.31 5.92 8.10
CA MET A 19 -8.00 7.14 8.57
C MET A 19 -9.09 6.81 9.59
N ARG A 20 -9.90 5.77 9.34
CA ARG A 20 -10.89 5.30 10.32
C ARG A 20 -10.25 4.79 11.59
N GLY A 21 -9.21 3.96 11.48
CA GLY A 21 -8.47 3.43 12.64
C GLY A 21 -7.79 4.52 13.49
N ASN A 22 -7.40 5.63 12.87
CA ASN A 22 -6.76 6.77 13.51
C ASN A 22 -7.74 7.86 13.99
N GLY A 23 -9.05 7.60 13.98
CA GLY A 23 -10.05 8.56 14.46
C GLY A 23 -10.24 9.79 13.57
N MET A 24 -9.85 9.72 12.29
CA MET A 24 -9.97 10.79 11.30
C MET A 24 -10.77 10.36 10.06
N PRO A 25 -11.99 9.81 10.20
CA PRO A 25 -12.76 9.28 9.07
C PRO A 25 -13.12 10.34 8.01
N ASP A 26 -13.25 11.60 8.43
CA ASP A 26 -13.71 12.70 7.58
C ASP A 26 -12.58 13.68 7.19
N ALA A 27 -11.32 13.32 7.46
CA ALA A 27 -10.19 14.16 7.07
C ALA A 27 -10.14 14.31 5.53
N PRO A 28 -9.90 15.52 5.00
CA PRO A 28 -9.74 15.73 3.57
C PRO A 28 -8.62 14.85 2.99
N MET A 29 -8.90 14.24 1.84
CA MET A 29 -7.94 13.41 1.12
C MET A 29 -7.69 13.98 -0.27
N VAL A 30 -6.41 14.15 -0.61
CA VAL A 30 -5.96 14.59 -1.93
C VAL A 30 -5.29 13.40 -2.61
N VAL A 31 -5.85 12.99 -3.75
CA VAL A 31 -5.27 11.94 -4.58
C VAL A 31 -4.27 12.58 -5.53
N LEU A 32 -3.01 12.19 -5.41
CA LEU A 32 -1.94 12.68 -6.28
C LEU A 32 -2.05 12.03 -7.66
N PRO A 33 -1.90 12.81 -8.75
CA PRO A 33 -1.94 12.29 -10.11
C PRO A 33 -0.75 11.36 -10.36
N LYS A 34 -0.92 10.43 -11.30
CA LYS A 34 0.15 9.56 -11.78
C LYS A 34 1.21 10.41 -12.48
N THR A 35 2.47 10.20 -12.11
CA THR A 35 3.67 10.72 -12.78
C THR A 35 4.56 9.54 -13.21
N GLU A 36 5.50 9.76 -14.12
CA GLU A 36 6.55 8.77 -14.50
C GLU A 36 7.40 8.32 -13.30
N LEU A 37 7.52 9.13 -12.24
CA LEU A 37 8.19 8.73 -10.99
C LEU A 37 7.32 7.82 -10.11
N THR A 38 6.02 7.82 -10.35
CA THR A 38 5.04 6.87 -9.79
C THR A 38 4.59 5.86 -10.85
N GLU A 39 5.27 5.80 -11.99
CA GLU A 39 4.90 4.89 -13.07
C GLU A 39 5.03 3.46 -12.56
N TYR A 40 4.12 2.67 -13.09
CA TYR A 40 3.86 1.36 -12.57
C TYR A 40 5.02 0.47 -12.93
N VAL A 41 5.54 -0.22 -11.92
CA VAL A 41 6.32 -1.42 -12.16
C VAL A 41 5.43 -2.38 -12.94
N GLU A 42 5.97 -2.96 -14.02
CA GLU A 42 5.20 -3.84 -14.90
C GLU A 42 4.50 -4.95 -14.08
N PRO A 43 3.28 -5.37 -14.46
CA PRO A 43 2.53 -6.37 -13.71
C PRO A 43 3.32 -7.63 -13.38
N ASP A 44 4.23 -8.03 -14.27
CA ASP A 44 5.10 -9.19 -14.09
C ASP A 44 6.13 -9.00 -12.98
N VAL A 45 6.64 -7.77 -12.79
CA VAL A 45 7.54 -7.44 -11.68
C VAL A 45 6.78 -7.46 -10.35
N VAL A 46 5.54 -6.94 -10.32
CA VAL A 46 4.71 -7.04 -9.10
C VAL A 46 4.43 -8.50 -8.76
N ARG A 47 4.15 -9.33 -9.78
CA ARG A 47 3.92 -10.77 -9.61
C ARG A 47 5.17 -11.48 -9.09
N SER A 48 6.36 -11.14 -9.59
CA SER A 48 7.61 -11.77 -9.13
C SER A 48 7.90 -11.42 -7.68
N VAL A 49 7.79 -10.14 -7.30
CA VAL A 49 7.99 -9.68 -5.91
C VAL A 49 6.99 -10.34 -4.97
N ALA A 50 5.71 -10.43 -5.35
CA ALA A 50 4.70 -11.08 -4.52
C ALA A 50 4.97 -12.58 -4.32
N LYS A 51 5.40 -13.27 -5.38
CA LYS A 51 5.75 -14.69 -5.30
C LYS A 51 6.93 -14.92 -4.35
N GLU A 52 8.00 -14.14 -4.51
CA GLU A 52 9.20 -14.23 -3.66
C GLU A 52 8.86 -13.95 -2.19
N ALA A 53 8.09 -12.90 -1.90
CA ALA A 53 7.67 -12.58 -0.54
C ALA A 53 6.88 -13.73 0.11
N VAL A 54 5.96 -14.36 -0.63
CA VAL A 54 5.19 -15.51 -0.14
C VAL A 54 6.08 -16.73 0.09
N GLU A 55 7.03 -17.01 -0.81
CA GLU A 55 7.99 -18.10 -0.64
C GLU A 55 8.86 -17.92 0.60
N LEU A 56 9.32 -16.69 0.88
CA LEU A 56 10.07 -16.35 2.08
C LEU A 56 9.24 -16.55 3.36
N ILE A 57 7.97 -16.13 3.36
CA ILE A 57 7.06 -16.38 4.49
C ILE A 57 6.87 -17.88 4.71
N ILE A 58 6.65 -18.65 3.64
CA ILE A 58 6.48 -20.11 3.74
C ILE A 58 7.75 -20.76 4.29
N ALA A 59 8.94 -20.33 3.85
CA ALA A 59 10.21 -20.84 4.35
C ALA A 59 10.36 -20.57 5.86
N GLN A 60 10.08 -19.35 6.31
CA GLN A 60 10.12 -18.98 7.74
C GLN A 60 9.11 -19.79 8.57
N LEU A 61 7.94 -20.12 8.02
CA LEU A 61 6.93 -20.92 8.71
C LEU A 61 7.22 -22.43 8.70
N ARG A 62 8.14 -22.88 7.84
CA ARG A 62 8.52 -24.29 7.71
C ARG A 62 9.75 -24.67 8.49
N GLU A 63 10.54 -23.72 8.99
CA GLU A 63 11.59 -23.99 9.97
C GLU A 63 10.94 -24.11 11.36
N PRO A 64 10.86 -25.32 11.94
CA PRO A 64 10.52 -25.49 13.33
C PRO A 64 11.83 -25.47 14.12
N GLU A 65 12.04 -24.43 14.92
CA GLU A 65 12.76 -24.64 16.20
C GLU A 65 11.74 -25.02 17.27
#